data_AF-A0ABD7YG30-F1
#
_entry.id   AF-A0ABD7YG30-F1
#
_cell.length_a   1.000
_cell.length_b   1.000
_cell.length_c   1.000
_cell.angle_alpha   90.00
_cell.angle_beta   90.00
_cell.angle_gamma   90.00
#
_symmetry.space_group_name_H-M   'P 1'
#
loop_
_entity.id
_entity.type
_entity.pdbx_description
1 polymer ?
#
loop_
_entity_poly.entity_id
_entity_poly.type
_entity_poly.pdbx_seq_one_letter_code
_entity_poly.pdbx_strand_id
1 'polypeptide(L)'
;MNQVMKRNLFIAVAGVAVFATLLPVATWVGRTAGREDGKRAIERVQLVWPSILSMPTEDRALIASLGMQCRLQDRPLVANEVIACLRDAAADPDTNFPTGVDRRAAQARLNELLRLRQHT
;
A
#
# COMPACT_ATOMS: atom_id res chain seq x y z
N MET A 1 -36.77 -39.35 -9.97
CA MET A 1 -35.71 -38.32 -9.83
C MET A 1 -36.14 -37.09 -10.65
N ASN A 2 -36.59 -36.02 -9.98
CA ASN A 2 -37.39 -34.96 -10.60
C ASN A 2 -36.56 -33.96 -11.43
N GLN A 3 -37.15 -33.50 -12.54
CA GLN A 3 -36.54 -32.56 -13.50
C GLN A 3 -36.13 -31.22 -12.85
N VAL A 4 -36.86 -30.79 -11.81
CA VAL A 4 -36.55 -29.59 -11.01
C VAL A 4 -35.23 -29.72 -10.24
N MET A 5 -34.93 -30.91 -9.73
CA MET A 5 -33.71 -31.18 -8.96
C MET A 5 -32.46 -31.13 -9.84
N LYS A 6 -32.56 -31.63 -11.08
CA LYS A 6 -31.48 -31.51 -12.09
C LYS A 6 -31.19 -30.05 -12.42
N ARG A 7 -32.23 -29.23 -12.64
CA ARG A 7 -32.07 -27.81 -12.99
C ARG A 7 -31.41 -26.99 -11.86
N ASN A 8 -31.79 -27.22 -10.62
CA ASN A 8 -31.18 -26.55 -9.46
C ASN A 8 -29.73 -27.01 -9.23
N LEU A 9 -29.45 -28.29 -9.47
CA LEU A 9 -28.09 -28.83 -9.42
C LEU A 9 -27.18 -28.20 -10.50
N PHE A 10 -27.67 -28.03 -11.72
CA PHE A 10 -26.91 -27.38 -12.80
C PHE A 10 -26.63 -25.90 -12.51
N ILE A 11 -27.58 -25.15 -11.96
CA ILE A 11 -27.37 -23.73 -11.60
C ILE A 11 -26.34 -23.61 -10.47
N ALA A 12 -26.41 -24.49 -9.47
CA ALA A 12 -25.42 -24.51 -8.39
C ALA A 12 -24.01 -24.85 -8.88
N VAL A 13 -23.87 -25.85 -9.76
CA VAL A 13 -22.57 -26.25 -10.33
C VAL A 13 -22.00 -25.15 -11.25
N ALA A 14 -22.85 -24.51 -12.08
CA ALA A 14 -22.42 -23.40 -12.92
C ALA A 14 -21.98 -22.19 -12.08
N GLY A 15 -22.70 -21.86 -11.00
CA GLY A 15 -22.31 -20.79 -10.09
C GLY A 15 -20.97 -21.05 -9.40
N VAL A 16 -20.74 -22.28 -8.93
CA VAL A 16 -19.48 -22.67 -8.28
C VAL A 16 -18.31 -22.66 -9.28
N ALA A 17 -18.51 -23.11 -10.53
CA ALA A 17 -17.46 -23.10 -11.56
C ALA A 17 -17.04 -21.67 -11.96
N VAL A 18 -17.98 -20.72 -12.00
CA VAL A 18 -17.70 -19.31 -12.26
C VAL A 18 -16.91 -18.70 -11.10
N PHE A 19 -17.29 -18.95 -9.85
CA PHE A 19 -16.53 -18.49 -8.68
C PHE A 19 -15.12 -19.11 -8.62
N ALA A 20 -14.97 -20.40 -8.93
CA ALA A 20 -13.70 -21.10 -8.89
C ALA A 20 -12.67 -20.58 -9.91
N THR A 21 -13.13 -19.98 -11.01
CA THR A 21 -12.25 -19.42 -12.06
C THR A 21 -11.98 -17.94 -11.88
N LEU A 22 -12.93 -17.15 -11.38
CA LEU A 22 -12.76 -15.71 -11.18
C LEU A 22 -11.82 -15.38 -10.01
N LEU A 23 -11.89 -16.14 -8.91
CA LEU A 23 -11.05 -15.92 -7.73
C LEU A 23 -9.53 -16.00 -8.01
N PRO A 24 -9.00 -17.07 -8.65
CA PRO A 24 -7.56 -17.17 -8.90
C PRO A 24 -7.05 -16.06 -9.82
N VAL A 25 -7.80 -15.72 -10.88
CA VAL A 25 -7.43 -14.63 -11.80
C VAL A 25 -7.37 -13.29 -11.08
N ALA A 26 -8.38 -12.96 -10.26
CA ALA A 26 -8.40 -11.73 -9.48
C ALA A 26 -7.22 -11.63 -8.50
N THR A 27 -6.88 -12.73 -7.81
CA THR A 27 -5.73 -12.73 -6.88
C THR A 27 -4.38 -12.63 -7.59
N TRP A 28 -4.28 -13.10 -8.83
CA TRP A 28 -3.04 -13.02 -9.61
C TRP A 28 -2.80 -11.60 -10.13
N VAL A 29 -3.84 -10.95 -10.64
CA VAL A 29 -3.81 -9.54 -11.05
C VAL A 29 -3.53 -8.62 -9.86
N GLY A 30 -4.17 -8.85 -8.71
CA GLY A 30 -3.91 -8.05 -7.51
C GLY A 30 -2.46 -8.13 -7.01
N ARG A 31 -1.85 -9.32 -7.03
CA ARG A 31 -0.45 -9.51 -6.61
C ARG A 31 0.56 -8.87 -7.57
N THR A 32 0.29 -8.92 -8.88
CA THR A 32 1.18 -8.34 -9.89
C THR A 32 1.12 -6.81 -9.84
N ALA A 33 -0.09 -6.23 -9.80
CA ALA A 33 -0.28 -4.79 -9.62
C ALA A 33 0.38 -4.27 -8.35
N GLY A 34 0.18 -4.94 -7.21
CA GLY A 34 0.80 -4.54 -5.94
C GLY A 34 2.33 -4.60 -5.95
N ARG A 35 2.94 -5.52 -6.72
CA ARG A 35 4.41 -5.61 -6.84
C ARG A 35 4.98 -4.47 -7.68
N GLU A 36 4.29 -4.08 -8.75
CA GLU A 36 4.70 -2.94 -9.59
C GLU A 36 4.52 -1.62 -8.86
N ASP A 37 3.38 -1.43 -8.18
CA ASP A 37 3.12 -0.26 -7.35
C ASP A 37 4.14 -0.14 -6.21
N GLY A 38 4.49 -1.25 -5.57
CA GLY A 38 5.52 -1.29 -4.55
C GLY A 38 6.90 -0.85 -5.06
N LYS A 39 7.30 -1.28 -6.26
CA LYS A 39 8.55 -0.82 -6.89
C LYS A 39 8.53 0.68 -7.17
N ARG A 40 7.44 1.17 -7.77
CA ARG A 40 7.24 2.60 -8.07
C ARG A 40 7.26 3.46 -6.82
N ALA A 41 6.65 2.98 -5.73
CA ALA A 41 6.71 3.66 -4.44
C ALA A 41 8.14 3.69 -3.90
N ILE A 42 8.87 2.56 -3.92
CA ILE A 42 10.27 2.49 -3.45
C ILE A 42 11.17 3.46 -4.23
N GLU A 43 11.08 3.49 -5.56
CA GLU A 43 11.86 4.41 -6.40
C GLU A 43 11.68 5.87 -5.98
N ARG A 44 10.44 6.27 -5.64
CA ARG A 44 10.13 7.62 -5.16
C ARG A 44 10.67 7.87 -3.76
N VAL A 45 10.51 6.92 -2.85
CA VAL A 45 11.07 7.04 -1.48
C VAL A 45 12.60 7.16 -1.54
N GLN A 46 13.25 6.46 -2.47
CA GLN A 46 14.71 6.50 -2.67
C GLN A 46 15.22 7.88 -3.11
N LEU A 47 14.38 8.73 -3.72
CA LEU A 47 14.75 10.13 -4.01
C LEU A 47 14.97 10.96 -2.75
N VAL A 48 14.27 10.60 -1.66
CA VAL A 48 14.41 11.27 -0.37
C VAL A 48 15.41 10.52 0.49
N TRP A 49 15.33 9.20 0.55
CA TRP A 49 16.20 8.35 1.35
C TRP A 49 16.80 7.20 0.52
N PRO A 50 17.98 7.38 -0.09
CA PRO A 50 18.60 6.36 -0.94
C PRO A 50 18.81 5.02 -0.24
N SER A 51 19.07 5.07 1.08
CA SER A 51 19.30 3.91 1.95
C SER A 51 18.07 3.50 2.77
N ILE A 52 16.85 3.69 2.24
CA ILE A 52 15.60 3.33 2.91
C ILE A 52 15.56 1.88 3.41
N LEU A 53 16.18 0.95 2.67
CA LEU A 53 16.18 -0.47 3.04
C LEU A 53 17.03 -0.77 4.28
N SER A 54 18.01 0.07 4.61
CA SER A 54 18.81 -0.07 5.84
C SER A 54 18.21 0.66 7.04
N MET A 55 17.11 1.40 6.88
CA MET A 55 16.44 2.03 8.01
C MET A 55 15.86 0.99 8.98
N PRO A 56 15.70 1.36 10.26
CA PRO A 56 14.95 0.56 11.23
C PRO A 56 13.57 0.16 10.69
N THR A 57 13.11 -1.04 11.05
CA THR A 57 11.82 -1.58 10.57
C THR A 57 10.64 -0.65 10.87
N GLU A 58 10.64 -0.01 12.05
CA GLU A 58 9.60 0.91 12.48
C GLU A 58 9.51 2.15 11.58
N ASP A 59 10.66 2.72 11.21
CA ASP A 59 10.72 3.89 10.33
C ASP A 59 10.27 3.55 8.91
N ARG A 60 10.69 2.38 8.39
CA ARG A 60 10.21 1.88 7.10
C ARG A 60 8.71 1.62 7.12
N ALA A 61 8.17 1.06 8.21
CA ALA A 61 6.75 0.79 8.36
C ALA A 61 5.93 2.09 8.38
N LEU A 62 6.42 3.12 9.08
CA LEU A 62 5.81 4.45 9.06
C LEU A 62 5.83 5.07 7.66
N ILE A 63 6.97 5.06 6.97
CA ILE A 63 7.07 5.62 5.61
C ILE A 63 6.16 4.84 4.65
N ALA A 64 6.09 3.51 4.79
CA ALA A 64 5.21 2.68 3.98
C ALA A 64 3.72 2.98 4.23
N SER A 65 3.30 3.11 5.49
CA SER A 65 1.90 3.42 5.82
C SER A 65 1.48 4.78 5.28
N LEU A 66 2.34 5.79 5.42
CA LEU A 66 2.14 7.12 4.85
C LEU A 66 2.11 7.10 3.32
N GLY A 67 3.04 6.36 2.71
CA GLY A 67 3.11 6.22 1.26
C GLY A 67 1.88 5.55 0.67
N MET A 68 1.32 4.55 1.36
CA MET A 68 0.05 3.94 0.97
C MET A 68 -1.10 4.94 1.06
N GLN A 69 -1.20 5.70 2.15
CA GLN A 69 -2.26 6.70 2.35
C GLN A 69 -2.28 7.74 1.23
N CYS A 70 -1.12 8.32 0.88
CA CYS A 70 -1.06 9.38 -0.12
C CYS A 70 -0.88 8.86 -1.57
N ARG A 71 -0.95 7.53 -1.77
CA ARG A 71 -0.72 6.84 -3.06
C ARG A 71 0.59 7.24 -3.71
N LEU A 72 1.67 7.05 -2.98
CA LEU A 72 2.99 7.53 -3.36
C LEU A 72 3.42 7.02 -4.75
N GLN A 73 3.07 5.79 -5.11
CA GLN A 73 3.37 5.18 -6.42
C GLN A 73 2.85 5.98 -7.63
N ASP A 74 1.84 6.83 -7.43
CA ASP A 74 1.21 7.63 -8.48
C ASP A 74 1.76 9.07 -8.55
N ARG A 75 2.61 9.47 -7.58
CA ARG A 75 3.16 10.84 -7.53
C ARG A 75 4.25 11.06 -8.58
N PRO A 76 4.56 12.32 -8.93
CA PRO A 76 5.73 12.60 -9.76
C PRO A 76 7.03 12.09 -9.12
N LEU A 77 8.00 11.70 -9.94
CA LEU A 77 9.32 11.22 -9.49
C LEU A 77 10.23 12.40 -9.10
N VAL A 78 9.79 13.19 -8.11
CA VAL A 78 10.46 14.41 -7.63
C VAL A 78 10.50 14.40 -6.10
N ALA A 79 11.66 14.61 -5.49
CA ALA A 79 11.84 14.50 -4.04
C ALA A 79 10.87 15.38 -3.23
N ASN A 80 10.62 16.62 -3.68
CA ASN A 80 9.69 17.53 -2.98
C ASN A 80 8.24 17.04 -3.01
N GLU A 81 7.80 16.42 -4.11
CA GLU A 81 6.46 15.83 -4.22
C GLU A 81 6.28 14.64 -3.28
N VAL A 82 7.35 13.83 -3.13
CA VAL A 82 7.38 12.72 -2.17
C VAL A 82 7.25 13.24 -0.74
N ILE A 83 8.00 14.29 -0.39
CA ILE A 83 7.96 14.88 0.95
C ILE A 83 6.59 15.50 1.24
N ALA A 84 6.02 16.22 0.29
CA ALA A 84 4.69 16.80 0.41
C ALA A 84 3.64 15.70 0.64
N CYS A 85 3.63 14.67 -0.20
CA CYS A 85 2.74 13.50 -0.07
C CYS A 85 2.79 12.88 1.32
N LEU A 86 4.00 12.63 1.85
CA LEU A 86 4.18 12.01 3.17
C LEU A 86 3.75 12.92 4.31
N ARG A 87 3.97 14.24 4.19
CA ARG A 87 3.52 15.22 5.18
C ARG A 87 2.00 15.34 5.21
N ASP A 88 1.36 15.37 4.05
CA ASP A 88 -0.09 15.41 3.93
C ASP A 88 -0.71 14.14 4.54
N ALA A 89 -0.16 12.96 4.24
CA ALA A 89 -0.57 11.71 4.89
C ALA A 89 -0.37 11.72 6.41
N ALA A 90 0.71 12.33 6.91
CA ALA A 90 0.91 12.42 8.35
C ALA A 90 -0.07 13.39 9.04
N ALA A 91 -0.58 14.38 8.30
CA ALA A 91 -1.58 15.34 8.77
C ALA A 91 -3.02 14.82 8.66
N ASP A 92 -3.27 13.90 7.74
CA ASP A 92 -4.59 13.34 7.44
C ASP A 92 -5.19 12.62 8.67
N PRO A 93 -6.46 12.95 9.03
CA PRO A 93 -7.11 12.35 10.18
C PRO A 93 -7.36 10.85 10.05
N ASP A 94 -7.52 10.35 8.82
CA ASP A 94 -7.95 8.99 8.49
C ASP A 94 -6.77 8.05 8.18
N THR A 95 -5.55 8.52 8.36
CA THR A 95 -4.35 7.72 8.16
C THR A 95 -4.25 6.58 9.15
N ASN A 96 -4.14 5.37 8.62
CA ASN A 96 -3.87 4.18 9.42
C ASN A 96 -2.38 4.10 9.76
N PHE A 97 -2.05 4.35 11.02
CA PHE A 97 -0.68 4.23 11.54
C PHE A 97 -0.39 2.82 12.05
N PRO A 98 0.90 2.42 12.12
CA PRO A 98 1.30 1.20 12.80
C PRO A 98 0.82 1.18 14.27
N THR A 99 0.59 -0.01 14.81
CA THR A 99 0.11 -0.19 16.19
C THR A 99 0.98 0.57 17.20
N GLY A 100 0.35 1.38 18.04
CA GLY A 100 1.03 2.15 19.09
C GLY A 100 1.62 3.49 18.62
N VAL A 101 1.49 3.84 17.34
CA VAL A 101 1.88 5.15 16.81
C VAL A 101 0.64 6.03 16.65
N ASP A 102 0.59 7.13 17.40
CA ASP A 102 -0.43 8.15 17.19
C ASP A 102 -0.01 9.17 16.11
N ARG A 103 -0.95 10.00 15.65
CA ARG A 103 -0.71 11.00 14.61
C ARG A 103 0.40 11.98 14.96
N ARG A 104 0.48 12.44 16.21
CA ARG A 104 1.49 13.42 16.63
C ARG A 104 2.87 12.78 16.65
N ALA A 105 2.98 11.55 17.15
CA ALA A 105 4.19 10.75 17.12
C ALA A 105 4.64 10.47 15.68
N ALA A 106 3.72 10.12 14.79
CA ALA A 106 4.01 9.92 13.37
C ALA A 106 4.55 11.19 12.70
N GLN A 107 3.90 12.35 12.91
CA GLN A 107 4.36 13.64 12.37
C GLN A 107 5.74 14.03 12.92
N ALA A 108 5.94 13.88 14.23
CA ALA A 108 7.21 14.19 14.88
C ALA A 108 8.33 13.29 14.30
N ARG A 109 8.06 11.99 14.17
CA ARG A 109 9.03 11.03 13.65
C ARG A 109 9.37 11.30 12.18
N LEU A 110 8.36 11.57 11.34
CA LEU A 110 8.57 11.93 9.94
C LEU A 110 9.44 13.19 9.81
N ASN A 111 9.14 14.23 10.59
CA ASN A 111 9.92 15.47 10.56
C ASN A 111 11.37 15.23 10.98
N GLU A 112 11.62 14.38 11.96
CA GLU A 112 12.97 14.01 12.36
C GLU A 112 13.71 13.23 11.26
N LEU A 113 13.06 12.24 10.62
CA LEU A 113 13.64 11.50 9.49
C LEU A 113 13.98 12.42 8.30
N LEU A 114 13.14 13.43 8.05
CA LEU A 114 13.39 14.42 7.01
C LEU A 114 14.54 15.37 7.36
N ARG A 115 14.72 15.70 8.64
CA ARG A 115 15.83 16.52 9.14
C ARG A 115 17.16 15.78 9.06
N LEU A 116 17.21 14.53 9.50
CA LEU A 116 18.43 13.70 9.45
C LEU A 116 18.98 13.57 8.02
N ARG A 117 18.08 13.45 7.05
CA ARG A 117 18.41 13.42 5.62
C ARG A 117 19.15 14.68 5.13
N GLN A 118 18.86 15.86 5.67
CA GLN A 118 19.52 17.10 5.24
C GLN A 118 21.00 17.19 5.66
N HIS A 119 21.42 16.34 6.61
CA HIS A 119 22.78 16.28 7.11
C HIS A 119 23.59 15.10 6.56
N THR A 120 23.01 14.33 5.64
CA THR A 120 23.67 13.23 4.93
C THR A 120 23.93 13.63 3.49
#